data_AF-A0A1Z4IH06-F1
#
_entry.id   AF-A0A1Z4IH06-F1
#
_cell.length_a   1.000
_cell.length_b   1.000
_cell.length_c   1.000
_cell.angle_alpha   90.00
_cell.angle_beta   90.00
_cell.angle_gamma   90.00
#
_symmetry.space_group_name_H-M   'P 1'
#
loop_
_entity.id
_entity.type
_entity.pdbx_description
1 polymer ?
#
loop_
_entity_poly.entity_id
_entity_poly.type
_entity_poly.pdbx_seq_one_letter_code
_entity_poly.pdbx_strand_id
1 'polypeptide(L)'
;MSDNAQVQELARFAQEQQFNAQYQQHFGNVWDEAGVKDISKMTVSDAEQTLKVLAASEASPQFIKSLLAQAAVDGAPPQVLEYFLSSDIDGDGRTLAQEILMDGTNSLEPDSPQPSPKTQVLSPSPTEEEDWEI
;
A
#
# COMPACT_ATOMS: atom_id res chain seq x y z
N MET A 1 -4.58 10.94 -14.13
CA MET A 1 -4.54 9.97 -15.25
C MET A 1 -3.35 9.02 -15.03
N SER A 2 -3.28 8.37 -13.87
CA SER A 2 -2.08 7.62 -13.45
C SER A 2 -2.38 6.17 -13.04
N ASP A 3 -3.65 5.82 -12.87
CA ASP A 3 -4.08 4.56 -12.24
C ASP A 3 -3.79 3.33 -13.12
N ASN A 4 -3.85 3.49 -14.44
CA ASN A 4 -3.58 2.40 -15.39
C ASN A 4 -2.07 2.07 -15.51
N ALA A 5 -1.18 3.03 -15.25
CA ALA A 5 0.26 2.80 -15.40
C ALA A 5 0.83 1.87 -14.31
N GLN A 6 0.34 2.01 -13.07
CA GLN A 6 0.77 1.18 -11.94
C GLN A 6 0.31 -0.27 -12.09
N VAL A 7 -0.93 -0.48 -12.58
CA VAL A 7 -1.45 -1.83 -12.88
C VAL A 7 -0.62 -2.49 -14.00
N GLN A 8 -0.22 -1.73 -15.03
CA GLN A 8 0.63 -2.26 -16.10
C GLN A 8 2.04 -2.63 -15.62
N GLU A 9 2.62 -1.81 -14.73
CA GLU A 9 3.93 -2.11 -14.14
C GLU A 9 3.89 -3.38 -13.28
N LEU A 10 2.83 -3.53 -12.49
CA LEU A 10 2.58 -4.73 -11.70
C LEU A 10 2.45 -5.97 -12.58
N ALA A 11 1.70 -5.88 -13.68
CA ALA A 11 1.56 -6.98 -14.64
C ALA A 11 2.88 -7.32 -15.35
N ARG A 12 3.71 -6.33 -15.68
CA ARG A 12 5.05 -6.55 -16.25
C ARG A 12 5.95 -7.26 -15.25
N PHE A 13 6.00 -6.79 -14.02
CA PHE A 13 6.75 -7.43 -12.94
C PHE A 13 6.32 -8.89 -12.74
N ALA A 14 5.01 -9.16 -12.79
CA ALA A 14 4.46 -10.51 -12.67
C ALA A 14 5.00 -11.46 -13.75
N GLN A 15 5.13 -10.99 -14.99
CA GLN A 15 5.69 -11.78 -16.10
C GLN A 15 7.18 -12.09 -15.90
N GLU A 16 7.92 -11.18 -15.27
CA GLU A 16 9.36 -11.30 -15.04
C GLU A 16 9.71 -12.23 -13.86
N GLN A 17 8.88 -12.26 -12.81
CA GLN A 17 9.22 -12.94 -11.55
C GLN A 17 9.21 -14.48 -11.61
N GLN A 18 8.66 -15.10 -12.66
CA GLN A 18 8.50 -16.57 -12.77
C GLN A 18 8.13 -17.22 -11.42
N PHE A 19 7.05 -16.75 -10.78
CA PHE A 19 6.68 -17.12 -9.41
C PHE A 19 6.87 -18.62 -9.15
N ASN A 20 7.83 -18.96 -8.30
CA ASN A 20 8.12 -20.35 -8.00
C ASN A 20 6.97 -20.96 -7.16
N ALA A 21 6.89 -22.30 -7.13
CA ALA A 21 5.80 -23.00 -6.45
C ALA A 21 5.71 -22.73 -4.94
N GLN A 22 6.80 -22.31 -4.27
CA GLN A 22 6.77 -21.94 -2.85
C GLN A 22 6.03 -20.61 -2.62
N TYR A 23 6.25 -19.61 -3.48
CA TYR A 23 5.51 -18.34 -3.39
C TYR A 23 4.00 -18.54 -3.56
N GLN A 24 3.59 -19.42 -4.48
CA GLN A 24 2.19 -19.75 -4.71
C GLN A 24 1.49 -20.33 -3.47
N GLN A 25 2.18 -21.14 -2.66
CA GLN A 25 1.59 -21.68 -1.42
C GLN A 25 1.36 -20.59 -0.37
N HIS A 26 2.31 -19.68 -0.19
CA HIS A 26 2.14 -18.58 0.75
C HIS A 26 1.07 -17.58 0.30
N PHE A 27 0.91 -17.36 -1.00
CA PHE A 27 -0.18 -16.55 -1.55
C PHE A 27 -1.55 -17.18 -1.30
N GLY A 28 -1.67 -18.50 -1.49
CA GLY A 28 -2.92 -19.24 -1.25
C GLY A 28 -3.45 -19.03 0.17
N ASN A 29 -2.58 -19.07 1.18
CA ASN A 29 -2.99 -18.84 2.57
C ASN A 29 -3.59 -17.45 2.78
N VAL A 30 -2.99 -16.41 2.19
CA VAL A 30 -3.52 -15.03 2.30
C VAL A 30 -4.90 -14.91 1.64
N TRP A 31 -5.07 -15.49 0.46
CA TRP A 31 -6.35 -15.49 -0.24
C TRP A 31 -7.42 -16.28 0.51
N ASP A 32 -7.07 -17.45 1.05
CA ASP A 32 -7.99 -18.27 1.85
C ASP A 32 -8.42 -17.56 3.14
N GLU A 33 -7.48 -16.92 3.85
CA GLU A 33 -7.76 -16.12 5.05
C GLU A 33 -8.62 -14.88 4.74
N ALA A 34 -8.43 -14.28 3.57
CA ALA A 34 -9.26 -13.19 3.07
C ALA A 34 -10.64 -13.67 2.56
N GLY A 35 -10.86 -14.98 2.43
CA GLY A 35 -12.09 -15.58 1.90
C GLY A 35 -12.19 -15.58 0.37
N VAL A 36 -11.10 -15.29 -0.32
CA VAL A 36 -11.02 -15.19 -1.79
C VAL A 36 -10.78 -16.56 -2.40
N LYS A 37 -11.80 -17.08 -3.09
CA LYS A 37 -11.75 -18.40 -3.76
C LYS A 37 -11.49 -18.32 -5.26
N ASP A 38 -11.78 -17.16 -5.87
CA ASP A 38 -11.65 -16.92 -7.30
C ASP A 38 -11.19 -15.48 -7.50
N ILE A 39 -9.89 -15.32 -7.75
CA ILE A 39 -9.23 -14.02 -7.92
C ILE A 39 -9.89 -13.22 -9.06
N SER A 40 -10.31 -13.90 -10.13
CA SER A 40 -10.94 -13.24 -11.29
C SER A 40 -12.30 -12.60 -10.99
N LYS A 41 -12.91 -12.96 -9.85
CA LYS A 41 -14.22 -12.45 -9.40
C LYS A 41 -14.13 -11.59 -8.14
N MET A 42 -12.92 -11.16 -7.76
CA MET A 42 -12.76 -10.32 -6.58
C MET A 42 -13.59 -9.04 -6.68
N THR A 43 -14.07 -8.62 -5.53
CA THR A 43 -14.73 -7.35 -5.30
C THR A 43 -13.83 -6.44 -4.48
N VAL A 44 -14.22 -5.16 -4.36
CA VAL A 44 -13.52 -4.23 -3.46
C VAL A 44 -13.59 -4.70 -2.01
N SER A 45 -14.70 -5.33 -1.59
CA SER A 45 -14.81 -5.89 -0.24
C SER A 45 -13.80 -7.02 0.02
N ASP A 46 -13.49 -7.81 -1.01
CA ASP A 46 -12.45 -8.85 -0.92
C ASP A 46 -11.06 -8.22 -0.79
N ALA A 47 -10.84 -7.10 -1.48
CA ALA A 47 -9.61 -6.31 -1.37
C ALA A 47 -9.43 -5.75 0.05
N GLU A 48 -10.47 -5.13 0.61
CA GLU A 48 -10.46 -4.64 2.00
C GLU A 48 -10.14 -5.73 3.01
N GLN A 49 -10.72 -6.92 2.83
CA GLN A 49 -10.45 -8.04 3.74
C GLN A 49 -9.02 -8.55 3.58
N THR A 50 -8.52 -8.63 2.35
CA THR A 50 -7.11 -8.99 2.08
C THR A 50 -6.16 -7.99 2.72
N LEU A 51 -6.43 -6.68 2.60
CA LEU A 51 -5.61 -5.63 3.23
C LEU A 51 -5.57 -5.80 4.75
N LYS A 52 -6.66 -6.19 5.40
CA LYS A 52 -6.68 -6.49 6.84
C LYS A 52 -5.84 -7.71 7.20
N VAL A 53 -5.86 -8.75 6.38
CA VAL A 53 -5.00 -9.94 6.55
C VAL A 53 -3.54 -9.54 6.41
N LEU A 54 -3.21 -8.74 5.39
CA LEU A 54 -1.85 -8.21 5.18
C LEU A 54 -1.39 -7.34 6.36
N ALA A 55 -2.23 -6.41 6.83
CA ALA A 55 -1.94 -5.56 7.98
C ALA A 55 -1.72 -6.34 9.29
N ALA A 56 -2.37 -7.49 9.44
CA ALA A 56 -2.19 -8.38 10.58
C ALA A 56 -0.99 -9.34 10.40
N SER A 57 -0.32 -9.30 9.26
CA SER A 57 0.81 -10.17 8.91
C SER A 57 2.15 -9.42 9.03
N GLU A 58 3.25 -10.17 9.02
CA GLU A 58 4.62 -9.63 8.90
C GLU A 58 5.12 -9.71 7.44
N ALA A 59 4.22 -9.51 6.47
CA ALA A 59 4.56 -9.64 5.06
C ALA A 59 5.56 -8.56 4.61
N SER A 60 6.62 -8.97 3.92
CA SER A 60 7.58 -8.02 3.38
C SER A 60 7.01 -7.26 2.17
N PRO A 61 7.55 -6.07 1.85
CA PRO A 61 7.11 -5.29 0.66
C PRO A 61 7.19 -6.09 -0.63
N GLN A 62 8.25 -6.89 -0.78
CA GLN A 62 8.44 -7.77 -1.92
C GLN A 62 7.38 -8.88 -1.99
N PHE A 63 6.93 -9.38 -0.84
CA PHE A 63 5.86 -10.36 -0.77
C PHE A 63 4.54 -9.73 -1.23
N ILE A 64 4.18 -8.54 -0.71
CA ILE A 64 2.96 -7.82 -1.09
C ILE A 64 2.96 -7.51 -2.59
N LYS A 65 4.08 -7.01 -3.12
CA LYS A 65 4.27 -6.80 -4.57
C LYS A 65 4.02 -8.06 -5.38
N SER A 66 4.59 -9.18 -4.94
CA SER A 66 4.49 -10.46 -5.63
C SER A 66 3.07 -11.03 -5.56
N LEU A 67 2.38 -10.88 -4.42
CA LEU A 67 0.99 -11.27 -4.23
C LEU A 67 0.07 -10.52 -5.20
N LEU A 68 0.19 -9.19 -5.27
CA LEU A 68 -0.63 -8.38 -6.18
C LEU A 68 -0.31 -8.66 -7.65
N ALA A 69 0.96 -8.91 -7.96
CA ALA A 69 1.39 -9.28 -9.30
C ALA A 69 0.82 -10.64 -9.73
N GLN A 70 0.77 -11.62 -8.82
CA GLN A 70 0.08 -12.88 -9.06
C GLN A 70 -1.43 -12.67 -9.23
N ALA A 71 -2.07 -11.80 -8.43
CA ALA A 71 -3.48 -11.47 -8.60
C ALA A 71 -3.78 -10.88 -9.99
N ALA A 72 -2.90 -10.02 -10.50
CA ALA A 72 -3.01 -9.46 -11.85
C ALA A 72 -2.91 -10.53 -12.95
N VAL A 73 -2.02 -11.52 -12.78
CA VAL A 73 -1.88 -12.66 -13.72
C VAL A 73 -3.11 -13.56 -13.68
N ASP A 74 -3.66 -13.79 -12.49
CA ASP A 74 -4.83 -14.65 -12.28
C ASP A 74 -6.16 -13.95 -12.61
N GLY A 75 -6.09 -12.73 -13.14
CA GLY A 75 -7.22 -12.02 -13.75
C GLY A 75 -8.04 -11.19 -12.77
N ALA A 76 -7.45 -10.74 -11.65
CA ALA A 76 -8.11 -9.82 -10.74
C ALA A 76 -8.69 -8.61 -11.49
N PRO A 77 -9.93 -8.17 -11.19
CA PRO A 77 -10.53 -7.03 -11.86
C PRO A 77 -9.67 -5.76 -11.70
N PRO A 78 -9.51 -4.93 -12.75
CA PRO A 78 -8.67 -3.73 -12.68
C PRO A 78 -9.02 -2.79 -11.51
N GLN A 79 -10.31 -2.58 -11.27
CA GLN A 79 -10.81 -1.77 -10.14
C GLN A 79 -10.38 -2.30 -8.76
N VAL A 80 -10.17 -3.61 -8.62
CA VAL A 80 -9.68 -4.24 -7.38
C VAL A 80 -8.19 -4.02 -7.23
N LEU A 81 -7.42 -4.19 -8.30
CA LEU A 81 -5.98 -3.91 -8.31
C LEU A 81 -5.71 -2.42 -8.03
N GLU A 82 -6.48 -1.52 -8.63
CA GLU A 82 -6.43 -0.08 -8.37
C GLU A 82 -6.75 0.22 -6.90
N TYR A 83 -7.72 -0.46 -6.30
CA TYR A 83 -8.03 -0.32 -4.88
C TYR A 83 -6.84 -0.72 -4.00
N PHE A 84 -6.21 -1.87 -4.25
CA PHE A 84 -5.01 -2.28 -3.53
C PHE A 84 -3.88 -1.24 -3.66
N LEU A 85 -3.60 -0.82 -4.89
CA LEU A 85 -2.48 0.08 -5.20
C LEU A 85 -2.66 1.49 -4.60
N SER A 86 -3.90 1.95 -4.47
CA SER A 86 -4.25 3.25 -3.87
C SER A 86 -4.46 3.21 -2.35
N SER A 87 -4.43 2.01 -1.75
CA SER A 87 -4.61 1.86 -0.30
C SER A 87 -3.38 2.30 0.47
N ASP A 88 -3.60 2.88 1.63
CA ASP A 88 -2.60 3.26 2.63
C ASP A 88 -2.86 2.36 3.85
N ILE A 89 -2.06 1.29 4.00
CA ILE A 89 -2.33 0.23 4.99
C ILE A 89 -1.95 0.68 6.40
N ASP A 90 -0.82 1.37 6.54
CA ASP A 90 -0.27 1.80 7.83
C ASP A 90 -0.72 3.22 8.23
N GLY A 91 -1.33 3.97 7.31
CA GLY A 91 -1.90 5.29 7.54
C GLY A 91 -0.88 6.42 7.54
N ASP A 92 0.29 6.22 6.92
CA ASP A 92 1.37 7.21 6.89
C ASP A 92 1.22 8.27 5.76
N GLY A 93 0.21 8.09 4.91
CA GLY A 93 -0.11 8.97 3.78
C GLY A 93 0.53 8.55 2.46
N ARG A 94 1.25 7.41 2.42
CA ARG A 94 1.79 6.81 1.21
C ARG A 94 0.88 5.68 0.73
N THR A 95 0.70 5.62 -0.58
CA THR A 95 -0.08 4.53 -1.18
C THR A 95 0.81 3.31 -1.34
N LEU A 96 0.22 2.12 -1.28
CA LEU A 96 0.88 0.84 -1.51
C LEU A 96 1.72 0.83 -2.80
N ALA A 97 1.21 1.45 -3.87
CA ALA A 97 1.93 1.56 -5.14
C ALA A 97 3.24 2.33 -5.01
N GLN A 98 3.26 3.44 -4.25
CA GLN A 98 4.48 4.21 -4.01
C GLN A 98 5.50 3.36 -3.26
N GLU A 99 5.05 2.65 -2.24
CA GLU A 99 5.93 1.89 -1.38
C GLU A 99 6.50 0.64 -2.06
N ILE A 100 5.69 -0.16 -2.74
CA ILE A 100 6.16 -1.43 -3.31
C ILE A 100 6.68 -1.31 -4.75
N LEU A 101 6.31 -0.27 -5.49
CA LEU A 101 6.79 -0.07 -6.87
C LEU A 101 7.91 0.96 -6.96
N MET A 102 7.89 2.01 -6.14
CA MET A 102 8.83 3.14 -6.28
C MET A 102 9.92 3.12 -5.20
N ASP A 103 9.54 3.05 -3.92
CA ASP A 103 10.45 3.35 -2.81
C ASP A 103 11.05 2.09 -2.16
N GLY A 104 10.37 0.95 -2.25
CA GLY A 104 10.76 -0.31 -1.61
C GLY A 104 10.60 -0.30 -0.08
N THR A 105 9.71 0.53 0.46
CA THR A 105 9.48 0.75 1.90
C THR A 105 8.44 -0.23 2.47
N ASN A 106 8.34 -0.29 3.80
CA ASN A 106 7.45 -1.23 4.50
C ASN A 106 6.02 -0.73 4.59
N SER A 107 5.15 -1.17 3.69
CA SER A 107 3.72 -0.82 3.69
C SER A 107 2.91 -1.24 4.93
N LEU A 108 3.50 -1.98 5.87
CA LEU A 108 2.82 -2.43 7.08
C LEU A 108 3.28 -1.70 8.34
N GLU A 109 4.33 -0.88 8.24
CA GLU A 109 4.88 -0.14 9.37
C GLU A 109 5.17 1.29 8.94
N PRO A 110 4.63 2.30 9.65
CA PRO A 110 4.80 3.68 9.26
C PRO A 110 6.29 4.01 9.16
N ASP A 111 6.69 4.54 8.00
CA ASP A 111 8.04 5.03 7.82
C ASP A 111 8.33 6.05 8.93
N SER A 112 9.45 5.86 9.64
CA SER A 112 9.89 6.72 10.75
C SER A 112 9.65 8.19 10.39
N PRO A 113 9.09 9.00 11.31
CA PRO A 113 8.28 10.15 10.95
C PRO A 113 8.96 11.03 9.92
N GLN A 114 8.49 10.93 8.67
CA GLN A 114 8.72 12.00 7.73
C GLN A 114 7.99 13.20 8.33
N PRO A 115 8.65 14.34 8.57
CA PRO A 115 8.02 15.48 9.22
C PRO A 115 6.77 15.81 8.42
N SER A 116 5.60 15.64 9.05
CA SER A 116 4.35 16.16 8.50
C SER A 116 4.63 17.59 8.06
N PRO A 117 4.18 18.04 6.88
CA PRO A 117 4.24 19.45 6.56
C PRO A 117 3.44 20.13 7.66
N LYS A 118 4.14 20.71 8.64
CA LYS A 118 3.54 21.48 9.73
C LYS A 118 2.66 22.48 9.02
N THR A 119 1.35 22.26 9.07
CA THR A 119 0.39 23.33 8.95
C THR A 119 0.92 24.39 9.90
N GLN A 120 1.47 25.46 9.33
CA GLN A 120 1.78 26.69 10.05
C GLN A 120 0.43 27.18 10.54
N VAL A 121 0.00 26.68 11.69
CA VAL A 121 -0.93 27.40 12.52
C VAL A 121 -0.14 28.62 12.95
N LEU A 122 -0.34 29.71 12.21
CA LEU A 122 0.05 31.05 12.62
C LEU A 122 -0.44 31.22 14.06
N SER A 123 0.46 31.02 15.01
CA SER A 123 0.30 31.58 16.34
C SER A 123 0.65 33.05 16.17
N PRO A 124 -0.25 34.01 16.47
CA PRO A 124 0.16 35.39 16.55
C PRO A 124 1.18 35.50 17.69
N SER A 125 2.37 36.00 17.37
CA SER A 125 3.40 36.34 18.34
C SER A 125 2.83 37.20 19.47
N PRO A 126 3.15 36.96 20.75
CA PRO A 126 2.97 37.98 21.76
C PRO A 126 3.98 39.10 21.48
N THR A 127 3.43 40.28 21.26
CA THR A 127 4.10 41.57 21.09
C THR A 127 5.16 41.81 22.16
N GLU A 128 6.32 42.30 21.72
CA GLU A 128 7.34 42.94 22.54
C GLU A 128 6.72 44.11 23.33
N GLU A 129 6.63 43.97 24.65
CA GLU A 129 6.43 45.10 25.55
C GLU A 129 7.68 45.23 26.42
N GLU A 130 8.73 45.77 25.78
CA GLU A 130 9.93 46.26 26.42
C GLU A 130 9.62 47.66 26.98
N ASP A 131 9.00 47.71 28.17
CA ASP A 131 8.80 48.96 28.91
C ASP A 131 10.04 49.24 29.76
N TRP A 132 10.86 50.17 29.27
CA TRP A 132 12.01 50.72 29.95
C TRP A 132 11.57 51.65 31.08
N GLU A 133 11.73 51.23 32.34
CA GLU A 133 11.52 52.10 33.51
C GLU A 133 12.67 53.12 33.61
N ILE A 134 12.28 54.41 33.72
CA ILE A 134 13.12 55.62 33.72
C ILE A 134 13.58 55.96 35.14
#